data_AF-G4RLA4-F1
#
_entry.id   AF-G4RLA4-F1
#
_cell.length_a   1.000
_cell.length_b   1.000
_cell.length_c   1.000
_cell.angle_alpha   90.00
_cell.angle_beta   90.00
_cell.angle_gamma   90.00
#
_symmetry.space_group_name_H-M   'P 1'
#
loop_
_entity.id
_entity.type
_entity.pdbx_description
1 polymer ?
#
loop_
_entity_poly.entity_id
_entity_poly.type
_entity_poly.pdbx_seq_one_letter_code
_entity_poly.pdbx_strand_id
1 'polypeptide(L)'
;MEIEVELNRIIIKKNSKRLIGLPLYLNMFGSVKALPVQYLLARYGRVFFEDARARPIARALCEACVSERPAEGFKSVGFREFVEAYYNTIAGEVFSFAQSVDSVAVPCYTGALGAALAKRAREVEPGLTIIAAKLGEGDCGWADAIYVGGGEELGLPAGLNLGPASKASLSAAARASEELGLYSILVLLTDGA
;
A
#
# COMPACT_ATOMS: atom_id res chain seq x y z
N MET A 1 18.93 15.97 -7.69
CA MET A 1 18.11 15.00 -6.95
C MET A 1 19.02 14.39 -5.90
N GLU A 2 18.62 14.44 -4.64
CA GLU A 2 19.36 13.87 -3.52
C GLU A 2 18.54 12.73 -2.93
N ILE A 3 19.18 11.60 -2.62
CA ILE A 3 18.52 10.41 -2.10
C ILE A 3 19.21 10.00 -0.80
N GLU A 4 18.47 10.06 0.29
CA GLU A 4 18.90 9.63 1.62
C GLU A 4 18.14 8.34 1.97
N VAL A 5 18.87 7.28 2.30
CA VAL A 5 18.28 6.01 2.75
C VAL A 5 18.51 5.89 4.25
N GLU A 6 17.44 5.96 5.02
CA GLU A 6 17.44 5.66 6.45
C GLU A 6 16.87 4.25 6.67
N LEU A 7 17.18 3.63 7.81
CA LEU A 7 16.73 2.27 8.17
C LEU A 7 15.21 2.05 7.98
N ASN A 8 14.40 3.09 8.17
CA ASN A 8 12.93 2.99 8.15
C ASN A 8 12.25 3.82 7.04
N ARG A 9 13.01 4.52 6.19
CA ARG A 9 12.44 5.36 5.12
C ARG A 9 13.44 5.70 4.03
N ILE A 10 12.93 5.95 2.83
CA ILE A 10 13.70 6.46 1.70
C ILE A 10 13.27 7.90 1.45
N ILE A 11 14.19 8.85 1.52
CA ILE A 11 13.89 10.26 1.27
C ILE A 11 14.48 10.63 -0.08
N ILE A 12 13.63 11.05 -1.01
CA ILE A 12 14.03 11.58 -2.32
C ILE A 12 13.70 13.07 -2.34
N LYS A 13 14.74 13.90 -2.44
CA LYS A 13 14.61 15.36 -2.58
C LYS A 13 14.80 15.74 -4.05
N LYS A 14 13.77 16.33 -4.65
CA LYS A 14 13.79 16.91 -6.00
C LYS A 14 13.40 18.39 -5.87
N ASN A 15 14.38 19.28 -5.98
CA ASN A 15 14.21 20.72 -5.70
C ASN A 15 13.71 20.97 -4.27
N SER A 16 12.64 21.75 -4.10
CA SER A 16 11.96 21.98 -2.82
C SER A 16 10.95 20.88 -2.44
N LYS A 17 10.83 19.83 -3.26
CA LYS A 17 9.87 18.74 -3.10
C LYS A 17 10.54 17.53 -2.44
N ARG A 18 9.78 16.86 -1.55
CA ARG A 18 10.22 15.69 -0.78
C ARG A 18 9.28 14.52 -1.02
N LEU A 19 9.81 13.40 -1.48
CA LEU A 19 9.12 12.11 -1.49
C LEU A 19 9.69 11.27 -0.35
N ILE A 20 8.82 10.75 0.51
CA ILE A 20 9.18 9.98 1.71
C ILE A 20 8.64 8.56 1.50
N GLY A 21 9.46 7.65 1.01
CA GLY A 21 9.14 6.24 0.87
C GLY A 21 9.02 5.54 2.24
N LEU A 22 7.84 5.02 2.54
CA LEU A 22 7.56 4.18 3.71
C LEU A 22 7.55 2.70 3.28
N PRO A 23 8.56 1.90 3.68
CA PRO A 23 8.67 0.51 3.27
C PRO A 23 7.77 -0.41 4.10
N LEU A 24 6.56 -0.69 3.60
CA LEU A 24 5.59 -1.59 4.23
C LEU A 24 5.84 -3.07 3.93
N TYR A 25 6.76 -3.38 3.01
CA TYR A 25 7.11 -4.74 2.62
C TYR A 25 8.23 -5.36 3.47
N LEU A 26 8.87 -4.59 4.35
CA LEU A 26 9.93 -5.08 5.25
C LEU A 26 9.36 -5.93 6.38
N ASN A 27 8.77 -7.06 6.02
CA ASN A 27 8.34 -8.12 6.93
C ASN A 27 8.86 -9.47 6.42
N MET A 28 8.71 -10.52 7.24
CA MET A 28 9.24 -11.85 6.89
C MET A 28 8.66 -12.47 5.61
N PHE A 29 7.56 -11.92 5.08
CA PHE A 29 6.93 -12.37 3.84
C PHE A 29 7.20 -11.43 2.66
N GLY A 30 7.98 -10.36 2.85
CA GLY A 30 8.30 -9.39 1.79
C GLY A 30 7.06 -8.70 1.21
N SER A 31 5.94 -8.65 1.95
CA SER A 31 4.65 -8.24 1.38
C SER A 31 3.76 -7.51 2.36
N VAL A 32 3.21 -6.36 1.96
CA VAL A 32 2.21 -5.61 2.72
C VAL A 32 0.95 -6.43 3.07
N LYS A 33 0.72 -7.56 2.39
CA LYS A 33 -0.45 -8.43 2.58
C LYS A 33 -0.35 -9.35 3.81
N ALA A 34 0.82 -9.49 4.43
CA ALA A 34 1.02 -10.45 5.53
C ALA A 34 0.16 -10.13 6.76
N LEU A 35 0.25 -8.89 7.27
CA LEU A 35 -0.51 -8.44 8.43
C LEU A 35 -2.04 -8.55 8.25
N PRO A 36 -2.66 -8.06 7.16
CA PRO A 36 -4.10 -8.21 6.97
C PRO A 36 -4.52 -9.67 6.82
N VAL A 37 -3.72 -10.53 6.18
CA VAL A 37 -4.01 -11.97 6.11
C VAL A 37 -3.96 -12.60 7.51
N GLN A 38 -2.96 -12.27 8.32
CA GLN A 38 -2.86 -12.74 9.69
C GLN A 38 -4.07 -12.30 10.54
N TYR A 39 -4.48 -11.03 10.41
CA TYR A 39 -5.68 -10.52 11.08
C TYR A 39 -6.94 -11.30 10.70
N LEU A 40 -7.12 -11.60 9.41
CA LEU A 40 -8.29 -12.34 8.91
C LEU A 40 -8.30 -13.79 9.38
N LEU A 41 -7.14 -14.45 9.40
CA LEU A 41 -6.99 -15.80 9.96
C LEU A 41 -7.30 -15.82 11.46
N ALA A 42 -6.76 -14.86 12.23
CA ALA A 42 -7.03 -14.75 13.66
C ALA A 42 -8.52 -14.51 13.97
N ARG A 43 -9.20 -13.73 13.12
CA ARG A 43 -10.61 -13.39 13.31
C ARG A 43 -11.57 -14.53 12.95
N TYR A 44 -11.30 -15.24 11.86
CA TYR A 44 -12.26 -16.20 11.30
C TYR A 44 -11.87 -17.67 11.50
N GLY A 45 -10.60 -17.95 11.80
CA GLY A 45 -10.06 -19.29 11.99
C GLY A 45 -9.94 -20.11 10.69
N ARG A 46 -11.01 -20.17 9.89
CA ARG A 46 -11.06 -20.92 8.61
C ARG A 46 -11.61 -20.03 7.51
N VAL A 47 -10.85 -19.86 6.43
CA VAL A 47 -11.13 -18.88 5.37
C VAL A 47 -10.96 -19.43 3.96
N PHE A 48 -11.81 -18.96 3.05
CA PHE A 48 -11.60 -19.03 1.61
C PHE A 48 -11.35 -17.60 1.11
N PHE A 49 -10.19 -17.35 0.50
CA PHE A 49 -9.88 -16.04 -0.08
C PHE A 49 -10.32 -15.99 -1.54
N GLU A 50 -11.19 -15.03 -1.86
CA GLU A 50 -11.59 -14.73 -3.24
C GLU A 50 -10.37 -14.26 -4.06
N ASP A 51 -9.51 -13.43 -3.48
CA ASP A 51 -8.21 -13.08 -4.06
C ASP A 51 -7.21 -14.24 -3.89
N ALA A 52 -6.97 -14.96 -4.98
CA ALA A 52 -6.04 -16.09 -5.01
C ALA A 52 -4.62 -15.73 -4.53
N ARG A 53 -4.19 -14.46 -4.64
CA ARG A 53 -2.85 -14.03 -4.23
C ARG A 53 -2.66 -13.97 -2.72
N ALA A 54 -3.75 -13.95 -1.95
CA ALA A 54 -3.69 -14.06 -0.50
C ALA A 54 -3.47 -15.50 -0.02
N ARG A 55 -3.83 -16.50 -0.83
CA ARG A 55 -3.79 -17.92 -0.44
C ARG A 55 -2.37 -18.43 -0.16
N PRO A 56 -1.32 -18.11 -0.94
CA PRO A 56 0.05 -18.53 -0.62
C PRO A 56 0.53 -18.01 0.74
N ILE A 57 0.26 -16.74 1.03
CA ILE A 57 0.60 -16.10 2.31
C ILE A 57 -0.17 -16.76 3.45
N ALA A 58 -1.47 -16.98 3.26
CA ALA A 58 -2.30 -17.60 4.26
C ALA A 58 -1.90 -19.06 4.55
N ARG A 59 -1.55 -19.85 3.54
CA ARG A 59 -1.07 -21.23 3.71
C ARG A 59 0.27 -21.28 4.43
N ALA A 60 1.16 -20.33 4.16
CA ALA A 60 2.43 -20.21 4.90
C ALA A 60 2.22 -19.92 6.40
N LEU A 61 1.11 -19.26 6.76
CA LEU A 61 0.74 -18.97 8.15
C LEU A 61 -0.04 -20.13 8.81
N CYS A 62 -1.00 -20.72 8.10
CA CYS A 62 -1.77 -21.88 8.57
C CYS A 62 -2.39 -22.64 7.38
N GLU A 63 -1.78 -23.75 7.00
CA GLU A 63 -2.24 -24.58 5.88
C GLU A 63 -3.67 -25.12 6.09
N ALA A 64 -3.97 -25.64 7.29
CA ALA A 64 -5.28 -26.21 7.63
C ALA A 64 -6.42 -25.17 7.70
N CYS A 65 -6.09 -23.87 7.77
CA CYS A 65 -7.04 -22.78 7.90
C CYS A 65 -7.57 -22.28 6.55
N VAL A 66 -6.97 -22.70 5.42
CA VAL A 66 -7.25 -22.13 4.10
C VAL A 66 -7.91 -23.16 3.19
N SER A 67 -9.03 -22.80 2.57
CA SER A 67 -9.65 -23.61 1.52
C SER A 67 -9.33 -23.05 0.14
N GLU A 68 -9.12 -23.93 -0.84
CA GLU A 68 -8.90 -23.57 -2.26
C GLU A 68 -10.19 -23.20 -3.00
N ARG A 69 -11.33 -23.64 -2.45
CA ARG A 69 -12.67 -23.41 -3.00
C ARG A 69 -13.65 -23.03 -1.90
N PRO A 70 -14.78 -22.39 -2.21
CA PRO A 70 -15.84 -22.19 -1.22
C PRO A 70 -16.23 -23.54 -0.60
N ALA A 71 -16.24 -23.60 0.73
CA ALA A 71 -16.50 -24.81 1.48
C ALA A 71 -17.28 -24.48 2.75
N GLU A 72 -18.13 -25.41 3.19
CA GLU A 72 -18.90 -25.25 4.42
C GLU A 72 -17.96 -25.11 5.63
N GLY A 73 -18.28 -24.17 6.52
CA GLY A 73 -17.45 -23.86 7.69
C GLY A 73 -16.21 -22.98 7.40
N PHE A 74 -16.03 -22.50 6.16
CA PHE A 74 -15.01 -21.50 5.82
C PHE A 74 -15.65 -20.16 5.50
N LYS A 75 -15.16 -19.08 6.10
CA LYS A 75 -15.59 -17.73 5.77
C LYS A 75 -15.01 -17.30 4.42
N SER A 76 -15.87 -16.93 3.48
CA SER A 76 -15.44 -16.22 2.27
C SER A 76 -14.96 -14.83 2.63
N VAL A 77 -13.72 -14.53 2.23
CA VAL A 77 -13.05 -13.25 2.45
C VAL A 77 -12.85 -12.58 1.10
N GLY A 78 -13.53 -11.45 0.92
CA GLY A 78 -13.47 -10.64 -0.30
C GLY A 78 -12.89 -9.26 -0.05
N PHE A 79 -13.21 -8.33 -0.96
CA PHE A 79 -12.72 -6.95 -0.91
C PHE A 79 -13.02 -6.25 0.43
N ARG A 80 -14.25 -6.38 0.93
CA ARG A 80 -14.71 -5.69 2.16
C ARG A 80 -13.90 -6.13 3.38
N GLU A 81 -13.70 -7.43 3.55
CA GLU A 81 -12.88 -7.97 4.64
C GLU A 81 -11.43 -7.50 4.55
N PHE A 82 -10.86 -7.41 3.34
CA PHE A 82 -9.51 -6.85 3.18
C PHE A 82 -9.42 -5.37 3.53
N VAL A 83 -10.42 -4.55 3.17
CA VAL A 83 -10.47 -3.13 3.57
C VAL A 83 -10.48 -3.02 5.10
N GLU A 84 -11.30 -3.82 5.78
CA GLU A 84 -11.33 -3.85 7.24
C GLU A 84 -9.99 -4.31 7.83
N ALA A 85 -9.37 -5.34 7.26
CA ALA A 85 -8.09 -5.84 7.74
C ALA A 85 -6.97 -4.80 7.59
N TYR A 86 -6.86 -4.14 6.44
CA TYR A 86 -5.89 -3.06 6.23
C TYR A 86 -6.13 -1.88 7.18
N TYR A 87 -7.39 -1.52 7.42
CA TYR A 87 -7.77 -0.44 8.32
C TYR A 87 -7.28 -0.72 9.76
N ASN A 88 -7.45 -1.96 10.23
CA ASN A 88 -7.07 -2.34 11.60
C ASN A 88 -5.58 -2.70 11.77
N THR A 89 -4.83 -2.91 10.69
CA THR A 89 -3.43 -3.37 10.77
C THR A 89 -2.42 -2.33 10.31
N ILE A 90 -2.66 -1.67 9.18
CA ILE A 90 -1.67 -0.84 8.49
C ILE A 90 -2.03 0.63 8.53
N ALA A 91 -3.33 0.97 8.47
CA ALA A 91 -3.73 2.36 8.34
C ALA A 91 -3.28 3.22 9.54
N GLY A 92 -3.43 2.72 10.77
CA GLY A 92 -2.94 3.45 11.95
C GLY A 92 -1.45 3.77 11.89
N GLU A 93 -0.62 2.82 11.45
CA GLU A 93 0.82 2.99 11.33
C GLU A 93 1.17 4.01 10.24
N VAL A 94 0.58 3.88 9.05
CA VAL A 94 0.79 4.82 7.93
C VAL A 94 0.49 6.27 8.36
N PHE A 95 -0.62 6.50 9.05
CA PHE A 95 -0.99 7.85 9.47
C PHE A 95 -0.16 8.39 10.62
N SER A 96 0.56 7.54 11.38
CA SER A 96 1.56 8.02 12.34
C SER A 96 2.77 8.67 11.65
N PHE A 97 3.10 8.23 10.43
CA PHE A 97 4.14 8.83 9.58
C PHE A 97 3.62 9.98 8.71
N ALA A 98 2.30 10.20 8.63
CA ALA A 98 1.69 11.19 7.75
C ALA A 98 1.47 12.58 8.40
N GLN A 99 1.85 12.78 9.67
CA GLN A 99 1.56 14.02 10.41
C GLN A 99 2.24 15.29 9.85
N SER A 100 3.24 15.14 8.98
CA SER A 100 4.00 16.25 8.41
C SER A 100 4.08 16.21 6.88
N VAL A 101 3.14 15.53 6.23
CA VAL A 101 3.05 15.44 4.77
C VAL A 101 1.75 16.06 4.31
N ASP A 102 1.74 16.61 3.09
CA ASP A 102 0.52 17.17 2.48
C ASP A 102 -0.25 16.11 1.69
N SER A 103 0.38 14.97 1.42
CA SER A 103 -0.18 13.93 0.58
C SER A 103 0.40 12.54 0.85
N VAL A 104 -0.38 11.52 0.49
CA VAL A 104 0.03 10.11 0.54
C VAL A 104 -0.22 9.46 -0.82
N ALA A 105 0.82 8.84 -1.39
CA ALA A 105 0.73 8.05 -2.61
C ALA A 105 0.65 6.55 -2.30
N VAL A 106 -0.38 5.90 -2.84
CA VAL A 106 -0.74 4.51 -2.54
C VAL A 106 -0.86 3.71 -3.84
N PRO A 107 -0.27 2.50 -3.93
CA PRO A 107 -0.46 1.64 -5.08
C PRO A 107 -1.89 1.09 -5.12
N CYS A 108 -2.52 1.22 -6.28
CA CYS A 108 -3.87 0.76 -6.55
C CYS A 108 -3.84 -0.45 -7.50
N TYR A 109 -3.87 -1.65 -6.90
CA TYR A 109 -4.09 -2.90 -7.65
C TYR A 109 -5.50 -3.44 -7.44
N THR A 110 -5.88 -3.76 -6.21
CA THR A 110 -7.26 -4.19 -5.86
C THR A 110 -8.10 -3.04 -5.33
N GLY A 111 -7.47 -1.96 -4.88
CA GLY A 111 -8.12 -0.83 -4.21
C GLY A 111 -8.31 -1.00 -2.69
N ALA A 112 -8.14 -2.21 -2.12
CA ALA A 112 -8.48 -2.45 -0.71
C ALA A 112 -7.61 -1.68 0.30
N LEU A 113 -6.28 -1.63 0.07
CA LEU A 113 -5.36 -0.83 0.89
C LEU A 113 -5.71 0.65 0.82
N GLY A 114 -5.90 1.18 -0.39
CA GLY A 114 -6.25 2.58 -0.61
C GLY A 114 -7.58 2.97 0.00
N ALA A 115 -8.62 2.14 -0.14
CA ALA A 115 -9.92 2.37 0.49
C ALA A 115 -9.83 2.38 2.03
N ALA A 116 -9.02 1.50 2.62
CA ALA A 116 -8.77 1.48 4.06
C ALA A 116 -8.05 2.75 4.54
N LEU A 117 -7.04 3.19 3.79
CA LEU A 117 -6.30 4.41 4.07
C LEU A 117 -7.15 5.66 3.89
N ALA A 118 -7.96 5.72 2.83
CA ALA A 118 -8.89 6.82 2.60
C ALA A 118 -9.89 6.95 3.75
N LYS A 119 -10.47 5.81 4.19
CA LYS A 119 -11.33 5.80 5.38
C LYS A 119 -10.61 6.39 6.60
N ARG A 120 -9.39 5.94 6.89
CA ARG A 120 -8.61 6.43 8.03
C ARG A 120 -8.24 7.90 7.89
N ALA A 121 -7.83 8.34 6.70
CA ALA A 121 -7.51 9.75 6.41
C ALA A 121 -8.67 10.67 6.77
N ARG A 122 -9.89 10.32 6.35
CA ARG A 122 -11.07 11.16 6.63
C ARG A 122 -11.41 11.24 8.11
N GLU A 123 -10.95 10.31 8.94
CA GLU A 123 -11.13 10.33 10.40
C GLU A 123 -10.06 11.18 11.11
N VAL A 124 -8.80 11.13 10.65
CA VAL A 124 -7.66 11.70 11.40
C VAL A 124 -6.95 12.87 10.72
N GLU A 125 -6.98 12.95 9.39
CA GLU A 125 -6.30 13.96 8.56
C GLU A 125 -7.15 14.30 7.31
N PRO A 126 -8.32 14.95 7.46
CA PRO A 126 -9.27 15.12 6.36
C PRO A 126 -8.76 15.99 5.20
N GLY A 127 -7.76 16.86 5.44
CA GLY A 127 -7.15 17.72 4.44
C GLY A 127 -6.01 17.07 3.64
N LEU A 128 -5.64 15.83 3.96
CA LEU A 128 -4.59 15.10 3.26
C LEU A 128 -5.04 14.73 1.85
N THR A 129 -4.21 15.02 0.84
CA THR A 129 -4.44 14.58 -0.54
C THR A 129 -3.99 13.14 -0.74
N ILE A 130 -4.88 12.28 -1.23
CA ILE A 130 -4.59 10.88 -1.50
C ILE A 130 -4.39 10.66 -2.99
N ILE A 131 -3.24 10.09 -3.34
CA ILE A 131 -2.83 9.82 -4.73
C ILE A 131 -2.85 8.30 -4.96
N ALA A 132 -3.54 7.84 -6.00
CA ALA A 132 -3.50 6.45 -6.43
C ALA A 132 -2.54 6.25 -7.59
N ALA A 133 -1.62 5.30 -7.44
CA ALA A 133 -0.85 4.74 -8.55
C ALA A 133 -1.57 3.51 -9.12
N LYS A 134 -2.31 3.67 -10.22
CA LYS A 134 -3.10 2.61 -10.85
C LYS A 134 -2.20 1.60 -11.57
N LEU A 135 -2.30 0.34 -11.14
CA LEU A 135 -1.48 -0.79 -11.58
C LEU A 135 -2.29 -1.99 -12.04
N GLY A 136 -3.57 -2.06 -11.66
CA GLY A 136 -4.43 -3.21 -11.92
C GLY A 136 -5.88 -2.81 -12.13
N GLU A 137 -6.75 -3.81 -12.06
CA GLU A 137 -8.18 -3.70 -12.38
C GLU A 137 -9.03 -3.12 -11.24
N GLY A 138 -8.46 -2.99 -10.04
CA GLY A 138 -9.17 -2.49 -8.87
C GLY A 138 -9.64 -1.04 -9.03
N ASP A 139 -10.68 -0.71 -8.28
CA ASP A 139 -11.20 0.65 -8.22
C ASP A 139 -10.28 1.55 -7.40
N CYS A 140 -9.90 2.68 -7.99
CA CYS A 140 -9.06 3.71 -7.39
C CYS A 140 -9.86 4.97 -7.02
N GLY A 141 -11.19 4.94 -7.10
CA GLY A 141 -12.08 6.08 -6.82
C GLY A 141 -12.09 6.57 -5.37
N TRP A 142 -11.32 5.95 -4.49
CA TRP A 142 -11.04 6.44 -3.13
C TRP A 142 -9.97 7.56 -3.10
N ALA A 143 -9.23 7.75 -4.18
CA ALA A 143 -8.17 8.75 -4.27
C ALA A 143 -8.67 10.09 -4.84
N ASP A 144 -8.03 11.18 -4.43
CA ASP A 144 -8.29 12.52 -4.94
C ASP A 144 -7.63 12.73 -6.32
N ALA A 145 -6.54 12.01 -6.61
CA ALA A 145 -5.89 11.98 -7.92
C ALA A 145 -5.44 10.56 -8.30
N ILE A 146 -5.58 10.20 -9.58
CA ILE A 146 -5.26 8.85 -10.10
C ILE A 146 -4.25 8.96 -11.24
N TYR A 147 -3.14 8.24 -11.10
CA TYR A 147 -2.06 8.18 -12.09
C TYR A 147 -1.87 6.74 -12.55
N VAL A 148 -1.93 6.50 -13.86
CA VAL A 148 -1.58 5.19 -14.43
C VAL A 148 -0.05 5.07 -14.46
N GLY A 149 0.48 3.96 -13.94
CA GLY A 149 1.92 3.74 -13.84
C GLY A 149 2.65 3.72 -15.18
N GLY A 150 3.96 4.02 -15.16
CA GLY A 150 4.88 3.86 -16.31
C GLY A 150 5.58 5.13 -16.81
N GLY A 151 5.47 6.26 -16.12
CA GLY A 151 5.87 7.57 -16.70
C GLY A 151 7.29 8.05 -16.44
N GLU A 152 7.88 7.80 -15.26
CA GLU A 152 9.15 8.44 -14.87
C GLU A 152 10.10 7.44 -14.22
N GLU A 153 11.24 7.18 -14.86
CA GLU A 153 12.39 6.55 -14.23
C GLU A 153 13.01 7.55 -13.25
N LEU A 154 12.57 7.49 -12.01
CA LEU A 154 13.31 8.07 -10.91
C LEU A 154 14.64 7.30 -10.86
N GLY A 155 15.76 7.96 -11.13
CA GLY A 155 17.11 7.37 -11.11
C GLY A 155 17.50 6.88 -9.71
N LEU A 156 16.82 5.84 -9.24
CA LEU A 156 16.95 5.25 -7.93
C LEU A 156 18.30 4.51 -7.84
N PRO A 157 18.97 4.54 -6.68
CA PRO A 157 20.20 3.79 -6.46
C PRO A 157 20.01 2.31 -6.80
N ALA A 158 21.01 1.68 -7.43
CA ALA A 158 20.95 0.27 -7.81
C ALA A 158 20.72 -0.70 -6.63
N GLY A 159 21.05 -0.27 -5.40
CA GLY A 159 20.79 -1.04 -4.18
C GLY A 159 19.34 -0.98 -3.67
N LEU A 160 18.49 -0.11 -4.22
CA LEU A 160 17.08 -0.01 -3.87
C LEU A 160 16.26 -0.99 -4.71
N ASN A 161 16.15 -2.22 -4.19
CA ASN A 161 15.44 -3.31 -4.85
C ASN A 161 13.91 -3.19 -4.68
N LEU A 162 13.30 -2.21 -5.35
CA LEU A 162 11.86 -1.94 -5.29
C LEU A 162 11.10 -2.71 -6.38
N GLY A 163 9.96 -3.28 -5.98
CA GLY A 163 9.04 -3.95 -6.88
C GLY A 163 8.21 -2.97 -7.72
N PRO A 164 7.43 -3.48 -8.68
CA PRO A 164 6.62 -2.66 -9.58
C PRO A 164 5.63 -1.73 -8.87
N ALA A 165 5.00 -2.18 -7.77
CA ALA A 165 3.99 -1.36 -7.10
C ALA A 165 4.61 -0.18 -6.34
N SER A 166 5.74 -0.42 -5.69
CA SER A 166 6.56 0.61 -5.05
C SER A 166 7.07 1.64 -6.08
N LYS A 167 7.60 1.18 -7.22
CA LYS A 167 8.07 2.06 -8.31
C LYS A 167 6.95 2.91 -8.89
N ALA A 168 5.78 2.33 -9.13
CA ALA A 168 4.62 3.07 -9.64
C ALA A 168 4.13 4.14 -8.65
N SER A 169 4.14 3.83 -7.35
CA SER A 169 3.77 4.79 -6.31
C SER A 169 4.73 5.98 -6.26
N LEU A 170 6.03 5.71 -6.39
CA LEU A 170 7.05 6.76 -6.47
C LEU A 170 6.87 7.63 -7.73
N SER A 171 6.67 7.01 -8.89
CA SER A 171 6.45 7.74 -10.15
C SER A 171 5.18 8.59 -10.11
N ALA A 172 4.08 8.06 -9.58
CA ALA A 172 2.84 8.81 -9.39
C ALA A 172 3.03 9.99 -8.43
N ALA A 173 3.76 9.79 -7.33
CA ALA A 173 4.07 10.85 -6.38
C ALA A 173 4.92 11.96 -7.02
N ALA A 174 5.97 11.60 -7.76
CA ALA A 174 6.81 12.57 -8.46
C ALA A 174 5.98 13.44 -9.41
N ARG A 175 5.15 12.81 -10.24
CA ARG A 175 4.27 13.52 -11.17
C ARG A 175 3.23 14.40 -10.45
N ALA A 176 2.59 13.87 -9.41
CA ALA A 176 1.64 14.64 -8.60
C ALA A 176 2.28 15.85 -7.89
N SER A 177 3.54 15.72 -7.47
CA SER A 177 4.28 16.83 -6.84
C SER A 177 4.45 18.04 -7.78
N GLU A 178 4.56 17.78 -9.08
CA GLU A 178 4.71 18.80 -10.12
C GLU A 178 3.34 19.35 -10.55
N GLU A 179 2.37 18.48 -10.83
CA GLU A 179 1.05 18.89 -11.34
C GLU A 179 0.15 19.55 -10.28
N LEU A 180 0.20 19.07 -9.04
CA LEU A 180 -0.67 19.53 -7.94
C LEU A 180 0.06 20.49 -6.99
N GLY A 181 1.34 20.76 -7.23
CA GLY A 181 2.13 21.64 -6.37
C GLY A 181 2.38 21.10 -4.96
N LEU A 182 2.20 19.79 -4.73
CA LEU A 182 2.43 19.12 -3.44
C LEU A 182 3.91 19.14 -3.07
N TYR A 183 4.24 19.45 -1.82
CA TYR A 183 5.61 19.66 -1.32
C TYR A 183 6.21 18.45 -0.63
N SER A 184 5.42 17.71 0.14
CA SER A 184 5.91 16.59 0.95
C SER A 184 4.96 15.41 0.87
N ILE A 185 5.35 14.37 0.14
CA ILE A 185 4.51 13.22 -0.18
C ILE A 185 5.03 11.98 0.53
N LEU A 186 4.20 11.32 1.35
CA LEU A 186 4.50 9.99 1.85
C LEU A 186 4.15 8.95 0.78
N VAL A 187 5.09 8.12 0.38
CA VAL A 187 4.92 7.14 -0.69
C VAL A 187 4.94 5.74 -0.10
N LEU A 188 3.88 4.96 -0.28
CA LEU A 188 3.84 3.60 0.23
C LEU A 188 4.58 2.65 -0.70
N LEU A 189 5.63 2.02 -0.17
CA LEU A 189 6.39 1.00 -0.87
C LEU A 189 5.91 -0.36 -0.38
N THR A 190 5.26 -1.13 -1.25
CA THR A 190 4.49 -2.33 -0.86
C THR A 190 5.09 -3.65 -1.33
N ASP A 191 6.13 -3.59 -2.15
CA ASP A 191 6.85 -4.73 -2.71
C ASP A 191 8.34 -4.43 -2.98
N GLY A 192 9.18 -5.43 -2.79
CA GLY A 192 10.55 -5.49 -3.30
C GLY A 192 10.60 -6.19 -4.67
N ALA A 193 11.71 -6.03 -5.39
CA ALA A 193 11.95 -6.72 -6.67
C ALA A 193 12.53 -8.12 -6.49
#